data_AF-A0A0A9CXG3-F1
#
_entry.id   AF-A0A0A9CXG3-F1
#
_cell.length_a   1.000
_cell.length_b   1.000
_cell.length_c   1.000
_cell.angle_alpha   90.00
_cell.angle_beta   90.00
_cell.angle_gamma   90.00
#
_symmetry.space_group_name_H-M   'P 1'
#
loop_
_entity.id
_entity.type
_entity.pdbx_description
1 polymer ?
#
loop_
_entity_poly.entity_id
_entity_poly.type
_entity_poly.pdbx_seq_one_letter_code
_entity_poly.pdbx_strand_id
1 'polypeptide(L)' 'MWCHDIGREQAANKPLLKTVFQVMMRLFSPRKTTLLFVIRDKSRTPLENLEPILREDIQKIWDAVPKPHAHKETSLSEFF' A
#
# COMPACT_ATOMS: atom_id res chain seq x y z
N MET A 1 -2.47 7.84 8.41
CA MET A 1 -1.00 7.86 8.59
C MET A 1 -0.56 9.28 8.89
N TRP A 2 0.55 9.49 9.59
CA TRP A 2 1.09 10.82 9.83
C TRP A 2 1.91 11.28 8.63
N CYS A 3 1.83 12.55 8.24
CA CYS A 3 2.56 13.05 7.07
C CYS A 3 4.08 12.84 7.17
N HIS A 4 4.65 12.95 8.37
CA HIS A 4 6.10 12.82 8.59
C HIS A 4 6.60 11.36 8.54
N ASP A 5 5.70 10.38 8.49
CA ASP A 5 6.03 8.96 8.36
C ASP A 5 6.09 8.48 6.92
N ILE A 6 5.52 9.24 5.98
CA ILE A 6 5.53 8.90 4.54
C ILE A 6 6.98 8.90 4.03
N GLY A 7 7.37 7.84 3.32
CA GLY A 7 8.74 7.64 2.83
C GLY A 7 9.73 7.08 3.87
N ARG A 8 9.31 6.82 5.11
CA ARG A 8 10.15 6.12 6.09
C ARG A 8 9.99 4.60 5.97
N GLU A 9 11.10 3.88 6.00
CA GLU A 9 11.11 2.43 5.81
C GLU A 9 10.45 1.64 6.95
N GLN A 10 10.52 2.16 8.17
CA GLN A 10 9.98 1.49 9.37
C GLN A 10 8.78 2.22 9.99
N ALA A 11 8.10 3.07 9.22
CA ALA A 11 6.92 3.81 9.70
C ALA A 11 5.70 3.58 8.79
N ALA A 12 4.71 4.47 8.85
CA ALA A 12 3.54 4.49 7.96
C ALA A 12 2.70 3.20 7.95
N ASN A 13 2.86 2.34 8.97
CA ASN A 13 2.22 1.02 9.07
C ASN A 13 2.55 0.08 7.88
N LYS A 14 3.75 0.17 7.28
CA LYS A 14 4.18 -0.73 6.19
C LYS A 14 4.00 -2.23 6.54
N PRO A 15 4.33 -2.72 7.76
CA PRO A 15 4.09 -4.12 8.13
C PRO A 15 2.61 -4.52 8.13
N LEU A 16 1.71 -3.63 8.57
CA LEU A 16 0.27 -3.88 8.56
C LEU A 16 -0.26 -4.02 7.14
N LEU A 17 0.17 -3.14 6.23
CA LEU A 17 -0.22 -3.19 4.81
C LEU A 17 0.23 -4.49 4.15
N LYS A 18 1.44 -4.97 4.46
CA LYS A 18 1.93 -6.28 4.01
C LYS A 18 0.99 -7.40 4.43
N THR A 19 0.55 -7.41 5.69
CA THR A 19 -0.40 -8.40 6.20
C THR A 19 -1.76 -8.29 5.51
N VAL A 20 -2.28 -7.08 5.29
CA VAL A 20 -3.54 -6.85 4.57
C VAL A 20 -3.47 -7.43 3.16
N PHE A 21 -2.42 -7.15 2.39
CA PHE A 21 -2.27 -7.69 1.03
C PHE A 21 -2.18 -9.21 1.01
N GLN A 22 -1.40 -9.77 1.93
CA GLN A 22 -1.26 -11.22 2.04
C GLN A 22 -2.59 -11.92 2.37
N VAL A 23 -3.35 -11.36 3.31
CA VAL A 23 -4.66 -11.90 3.72
C VAL A 23 -5.68 -11.72 2.60
N MET A 24 -5.69 -10.57 1.92
CA MET A 24 -6.63 -10.30 0.82
C MET A 24 -6.45 -11.28 -0.33
N MET A 25 -5.22 -11.53 -0.79
CA MET A 25 -4.94 -12.51 -1.84
C MET A 25 -5.24 -13.96 -1.43
N ARG A 26 -5.23 -14.27 -0.12
CA ARG A 26 -5.48 -15.62 0.39
C ARG A 26 -6.96 -15.91 0.55
N LEU A 27 -7.75 -14.92 0.95
CA LEU A 27 -9.16 -15.11 1.32
C LEU A 27 -10.14 -14.71 0.22
N PHE A 28 -9.76 -13.81 -0.68
CA PHE A 28 -10.66 -13.23 -1.67
C PHE A 28 -10.10 -13.37 -3.08
N SER A 29 -11.00 -13.58 -4.03
CA SER A 29 -10.68 -13.39 -5.45
C SER A 29 -10.43 -11.90 -5.74
N PRO A 30 -9.67 -11.56 -6.80
CA PRO A 30 -9.47 -10.18 -7.21
C PRO A 30 -10.80 -9.42 -7.31
N ARG A 31 -10.99 -8.44 -6.43
CA ARG A 31 -12.16 -7.55 -6.43
C ARG A 31 -11.65 -6.17 -6.08
N LYS A 32 -11.76 -5.27 -7.04
CA LYS A 32 -11.29 -3.88 -6.92
C LYS A 32 -11.84 -3.21 -5.66
N THR A 33 -10.95 -2.98 -4.70
CA THR A 33 -11.26 -2.43 -3.38
C THR A 33 -10.50 -1.13 -3.18
N THR A 34 -11.20 -0.04 -2.92
CA THR A 34 -10.51 1.25 -2.76
C THR A 34 -9.71 1.31 -1.46
N LEU A 35 -8.39 1.47 -1.56
CA LEU A 35 -7.53 1.84 -0.43
C LEU A 35 -7.60 3.34 -0.18
N LEU A 36 -8.27 3.75 0.90
CA LEU A 36 -8.36 5.15 1.31
C LEU A 36 -7.30 5.48 2.37
N PHE A 37 -6.33 6.31 2.00
CA PHE A 37 -5.31 6.81 2.93
C PHE A 37 -5.72 8.17 3.50
N VAL A 38 -5.98 8.22 4.81
CA VAL A 38 -6.15 9.48 5.53
C VAL A 38 -4.79 9.94 6.05
N ILE A 39 -4.25 11.00 5.45
CA ILE A 39 -3.01 11.65 5.90
C ILE A 39 -3.37 12.65 6.99
N ARG A 40 -2.68 12.55 8.12
CA ARG A 40 -2.86 13.37 9.32
C ARG A 40 -1.71 14.37 9.43
N ASP A 41 -2.00 15.48 10.09
CA ASP A 41 -1.17 16.66 10.32
C ASP A 41 -0.91 17.54 9.10
N LYS A 42 -0.81 18.85 9.37
CA LYS A 42 -0.47 19.85 8.37
C LYS A 42 1.04 19.85 8.16
N SER A 43 1.48 19.40 6.99
CA SER A 43 2.86 19.58 6.54
C SER A 43 3.00 20.80 5.64
N ARG A 44 4.22 21.32 5.50
CA ARG A 44 4.57 22.30 4.46
C ARG A 44 4.70 21.62 3.08
N THR A 45 4.88 20.31 3.05
CA THR A 45 4.97 19.53 1.81
C THR A 45 3.59 19.41 1.16
N PRO A 46 3.42 19.84 -0.11
CA PRO A 46 2.18 19.65 -0.85
C PRO A 46 1.82 18.17 -1.00
N LEU A 47 0.51 17.88 -1.02
CA LEU A 47 0.00 16.51 -1.19
C LEU A 47 0.48 15.88 -2.51
N GLU A 48 0.58 16.68 -3.57
CA GLU A 48 1.08 16.29 -4.89
C GLU A 48 2.48 15.66 -4.85
N ASN A 49 3.31 16.04 -3.89
CA ASN A 49 4.65 15.48 -3.70
C ASN A 49 4.64 14.23 -2.80
N LEU A 50 3.64 14.10 -1.92
CA LEU A 50 3.49 12.95 -1.02
C LEU A 50 2.82 11.76 -1.71
N GLU A 51 1.88 12.05 -2.61
CA GLU A 51 1.16 11.04 -3.38
C GLU A 51 2.09 10.06 -4.13
N PRO A 52 3.06 10.50 -4.95
CA PRO A 52 3.94 9.57 -5.68
C PRO A 52 4.78 8.72 -4.73
N ILE A 53 5.27 9.29 -3.63
CA ILE A 53 6.04 8.56 -2.61
C ILE A 53 5.18 7.46 -1.99
N LEU A 54 3.94 7.79 -1.61
CA LEU A 54 3.01 6.82 -1.05
C LEU A 54 2.68 5.73 -2.06
N ARG A 55 2.40 6.07 -3.33
CA ARG A 55 2.14 5.10 -4.40
C ARG A 55 3.31 4.14 -4.60
N GLU A 56 4.53 4.66 -4.64
CA GLU A 56 5.75 3.86 -4.76
C GLU A 56 5.92 2.92 -3.57
N ASP A 57 5.72 3.41 -2.34
CA ASP A 57 5.78 2.58 -1.13
C ASP A 57 4.75 1.45 -1.16
N ILE A 58 3.51 1.74 -1.56
CA ILE A 58 2.46 0.72 -1.69
C ILE A 58 2.83 -0.33 -2.73
N GLN A 59 3.37 0.09 -3.89
CA GLN A 59 3.81 -0.82 -4.93
C GLN A 59 4.96 -1.72 -4.44
N LYS A 60 5.96 -1.16 -3.77
CA LYS A 60 7.07 -1.93 -3.16
C LYS A 60 6.57 -2.95 -2.16
N ILE A 61 5.59 -2.59 -1.32
CA ILE A 61 4.99 -3.53 -0.36
C ILE A 61 4.27 -4.65 -1.11
N TRP A 62 3.47 -4.34 -2.14
CA TRP A 62 2.80 -5.34 -2.97
C TRP A 62 3.78 -6.33 -3.61
N ASP A 63 4.89 -5.84 -4.14
CA ASP A 63 5.90 -6.67 -4.80
C ASP A 63 6.68 -7.54 -3.81
N ALA A 64 6.90 -7.06 -2.59
CA ALA A 64 7.57 -7.80 -1.53
C ALA A 64 6.68 -8.85 -0.83
N VAL A 65 5.36 -8.82 -1.02
CA VAL A 65 4.45 -9.82 -0.44
C VAL A 65 4.54 -11.13 -1.25
N PRO A 66 4.78 -12.29 -0.60
CA PRO A 66 4.70 -13.58 -1.27
C PRO A 66 3.31 -13.83 -1.85
N LYS A 67 3.22 -13.96 -3.17
CA LYS A 67 1.96 -14.19 -3.89
C LYS A 67 1.72 -15.69 -4.09
N PRO A 68 0.50 -16.22 -3.86
CA PRO A 68 0.14 -17.59 -4.27
C PRO A 68 0.35 -17.78 -5.78
N HIS A 69 0.57 -19.02 -6.22
CA HIS A 69 0.83 -19.30 -7.64
C HIS A 69 -0.25 -18.75 -8.58
N ALA A 70 -1.52 -18.81 -8.17
CA ALA A 70 -2.67 -18.29 -8.92
C ALA A 70 -2.67 -16.76 -9.11
N HIS A 71 -1.91 -16.01 -8.30
CA HIS A 71 -1.86 -14.55 -8.31
C HIS A 71 -0.45 -14.00 -8.55
N LYS A 72 0.48 -14.83 -9.04
CA LYS A 72 1.90 -14.46 -9.16
C LYS A 72 2.13 -13.25 -10.08
N GLU A 73 1.30 -13.12 -11.12
CA GLU A 73 1.36 -12.04 -12.12
C GLU A 73 0.27 -10.99 -11.93
N THR A 74 -0.55 -11.12 -10.88
CA THR A 74 -1.65 -10.19 -10.63
C THR A 74 -1.12 -8.82 -10.20
N SER A 75 -1.59 -7.79 -10.89
CA SER A 75 -1.26 -6.40 -10.59
C SER A 75 -1.99 -5.91 -9.33
N LEU A 76 -1.42 -4.90 -8.65
CA LEU A 76 -2.08 -4.26 -7.50
C LEU A 76 -3.47 -3.73 -7.89
N SER A 77 -3.60 -3.16 -9.09
CA SER A 77 -4.81 -2.54 -9.61
C SER A 77 -5.97 -3.50 -9.90
N GLU A 78 -5.71 -4.80 -9.92
CA GLU A 78 -6.75 -5.84 -10.02
C GLU A 78 -7.43 -6.12 -8.66
N PHE A 79 -6.69 -5.93 -7.56
CA PHE A 79 -7.24 -6.07 -6.20
C PHE A 79 -7.69 -4.73 -5.60
N PHE A 80 -7.03 -3.62 -5.94
CA PHE A 80 -7.27 -2.32 -5.31
C PHE A 80 -7.47 -1.18 -6.31
#